data_AF-A0A2V6D8M5-F1
#
_entry.id   AF-A0A2V6D8M5-F1
#
_cell.length_a   1.000
_cell.length_b   1.000
_cell.length_c   1.000
_cell.angle_alpha   90.00
_cell.angle_beta   90.00
_cell.angle_gamma   90.00
#
_symmetry.space_group_name_H-M   'P 1'
#
loop_
_entity.id
_entity.type
_entity.pdbx_description
1 polymer ?
#
loop_
_entity_poly.entity_id
_entity_poly.type
_entity_poly.pdbx_seq_one_letter_code
_entity_poly.pdbx_strand_id
1 'polypeptide(L)'
;MAFTTRSLPWDKASHSRELLLSREWLVTNGLGGFASGTISGAITRRYHGLLIAALPAPHGRMVMWSHVSEFLRFADDDVVSLGAEERAGGQLHLGAADYLHEFRLENGLPVWIYHVRDLILEKRVLMLHLQNTVHLIYRILE
;
A
#
# COMPACT_ATOMS: atom_id res chain seq x y z
N MET A 1 10.03 20.73 -14.89
CA MET A 1 9.07 19.60 -14.81
C MET A 1 8.02 19.96 -13.76
N ALA A 2 6.73 19.82 -14.06
CA ALA A 2 5.68 20.06 -13.07
C ALA A 2 5.49 18.80 -12.22
N PHE A 3 5.67 18.93 -10.90
CA PHE A 3 5.35 17.86 -9.95
C PHE A 3 3.85 17.86 -9.72
N THR A 4 3.22 16.70 -9.88
CA THR A 4 1.77 16.55 -9.63
C THR A 4 1.57 15.72 -8.38
N THR A 5 0.96 16.32 -7.37
CA THR A 5 0.57 15.64 -6.13
C THR A 5 -0.95 15.59 -6.05
N ARG A 6 -1.51 14.40 -5.80
CA ARG A 6 -2.93 14.21 -5.49
C ARG A 6 -3.03 13.62 -4.08
N SER A 7 -3.44 14.45 -3.13
CA SER A 7 -3.55 14.05 -1.72
C SER A 7 -4.97 13.65 -1.35
N LEU A 8 -5.04 12.70 -0.43
CA LEU A 8 -6.20 12.28 0.34
C LEU A 8 -5.80 12.33 1.82
N PRO A 9 -5.97 13.49 2.48
CA PRO A 9 -5.87 13.55 3.94
C PRO A 9 -6.85 12.56 4.56
N TRP A 10 -6.42 11.88 5.61
CA TRP A 10 -7.26 10.90 6.29
C TRP A 10 -7.63 11.40 7.69
N ASP A 11 -8.93 11.53 7.93
CA ASP A 11 -9.47 11.77 9.25
C ASP A 11 -10.35 10.59 9.65
N LYS A 12 -9.86 9.79 10.60
CA LYS A 12 -10.52 8.59 11.11
C LYS A 12 -11.84 8.87 11.85
N ALA A 13 -12.10 10.12 12.27
CA ALA A 13 -13.34 10.49 12.94
C ALA A 13 -14.48 10.77 11.94
N SER A 14 -14.15 11.30 10.75
CA SER A 14 -15.14 11.73 9.76
C SER A 14 -15.23 10.82 8.52
N HIS A 15 -14.17 10.07 8.17
CA HIS A 15 -14.15 9.23 6.99
C HIS A 15 -14.55 7.78 7.27
N SER A 16 -15.43 7.23 6.42
CA SER A 16 -15.74 5.80 6.44
C SER A 16 -14.53 4.98 6.00
N ARG A 17 -14.18 3.95 6.79
CA ARG A 17 -13.11 2.98 6.46
C ARG A 17 -13.32 2.28 5.12
N GLU A 18 -14.55 2.23 4.60
CA GLU A 18 -14.87 1.72 3.27
C GLU A 18 -14.14 2.48 2.14
N LEU A 19 -13.80 3.76 2.34
CA LEU A 19 -12.99 4.52 1.39
C LEU A 19 -11.60 3.90 1.20
N LEU A 20 -11.02 3.32 2.24
CA LEU A 20 -9.70 2.66 2.15
C LEU A 20 -9.75 1.32 1.41
N LEU A 21 -10.94 0.75 1.23
CA LEU A 21 -11.17 -0.47 0.46
C LEU A 21 -11.57 -0.18 -0.99
N SER A 22 -12.35 0.87 -1.20
CA SER A 22 -12.92 1.22 -2.51
C SER A 22 -12.00 2.09 -3.36
N ARG A 23 -11.02 2.78 -2.76
CA ARG A 23 -10.01 3.56 -3.47
C ARG A 23 -8.78 2.72 -3.76
N GLU A 24 -8.37 2.73 -5.02
CA GLU A 24 -7.29 1.91 -5.56
C GLU A 24 -6.16 2.79 -6.15
N TRP A 25 -4.96 2.22 -6.20
CA TRP A 25 -3.78 2.80 -6.83
C TRP A 25 -3.15 1.81 -7.81
N LEU A 26 -2.40 2.32 -8.80
CA LEU A 26 -1.74 1.54 -9.84
C LEU A 26 -0.40 2.17 -10.20
N VAL A 27 0.66 1.37 -10.19
CA VAL A 27 1.99 1.72 -10.70
C VAL A 27 2.36 0.71 -11.77
N THR A 28 2.80 1.15 -12.94
CA THR A 28 3.18 0.25 -14.05
C THR A 28 4.68 0.34 -14.33
N ASN A 29 5.25 -0.75 -14.86
CA ASN A 29 6.68 -0.79 -15.20
C ASN A 29 6.99 -0.58 -16.69
N GLY A 30 5.98 -0.37 -17.54
CA GLY A 30 6.15 -0.21 -18.99
C GLY A 30 6.33 -1.50 -19.79
N LEU A 31 6.37 -2.68 -19.15
CA LEU A 31 6.35 -4.00 -19.81
C LEU A 31 4.94 -4.62 -19.88
N GLY A 32 3.94 -3.90 -19.37
CA GLY A 32 2.61 -4.45 -19.08
C GLY A 32 2.52 -5.15 -17.72
N GLY A 33 3.59 -5.11 -16.91
CA GLY A 33 3.59 -5.48 -15.50
C GLY A 33 3.24 -4.28 -14.61
N PHE A 34 2.74 -4.56 -13.41
CA PHE A 34 2.25 -3.52 -12.51
C PHE A 34 2.21 -3.94 -11.03
N ALA A 35 2.07 -2.95 -10.17
CA ALA A 35 1.71 -3.05 -8.77
C ALA A 35 0.39 -2.31 -8.58
N SER A 36 -0.58 -2.91 -7.90
CA SER A 36 -1.85 -2.26 -7.60
C SER A 36 -2.48 -2.80 -6.33
N GLY A 37 -3.34 -1.99 -5.73
CA GLY A 37 -4.05 -2.37 -4.52
C GLY A 37 -4.99 -1.29 -4.05
N THR A 38 -5.65 -1.55 -2.95
CA THR A 38 -6.43 -0.54 -2.22
C THR A 38 -5.51 0.34 -1.37
N ILE A 39 -6.00 1.48 -0.89
CA ILE A 39 -5.24 2.31 0.06
C ILE A 39 -4.95 1.55 1.36
N SER A 40 -5.87 0.68 1.80
CA SER A 40 -5.67 -0.16 3.00
C SER A 40 -4.66 -1.30 2.82
N GLY A 41 -4.29 -1.65 1.58
CA GLY A 41 -3.49 -2.84 1.30
C GLY A 41 -4.30 -4.15 1.24
N ALA A 42 -5.63 -4.09 1.40
CA ALA A 42 -6.51 -5.24 1.27
C ALA A 42 -6.57 -5.76 -0.18
N ILE A 43 -6.48 -7.08 -0.34
CA ILE A 43 -6.62 -7.74 -1.64
C ILE A 43 -8.12 -7.99 -1.91
N THR A 44 -8.79 -7.01 -2.51
CA THR A 44 -10.22 -7.07 -2.86
C THR A 44 -10.49 -7.51 -4.30
N ARG A 45 -9.43 -7.67 -5.13
CA ARG A 45 -9.50 -8.03 -6.55
C ARG A 45 -8.43 -9.07 -6.89
N ARG A 46 -8.71 -9.92 -7.90
CA ARG A 46 -7.83 -11.00 -8.38
C ARG A 46 -6.40 -10.54 -8.75
N TYR A 47 -6.25 -9.31 -9.22
CA TYR A 47 -4.97 -8.76 -9.66
C TYR A 47 -4.49 -7.59 -8.78
N HIS A 48 -4.97 -7.48 -7.55
CA HIS A 48 -4.24 -6.66 -6.56
C HIS A 48 -2.97 -7.41 -6.16
N GLY A 49 -1.85 -6.71 -6.23
CA GLY A 49 -0.58 -7.22 -5.76
C GLY A 49 0.55 -6.20 -5.86
N LEU A 50 1.59 -6.40 -5.05
CA LEU A 50 2.82 -5.60 -5.08
C LEU A 50 3.67 -5.88 -6.33
N LEU A 51 3.61 -7.09 -6.89
CA LEU A 51 4.28 -7.41 -8.15
C LEU A 51 3.44 -8.36 -9.01
N ILE A 52 2.82 -7.79 -10.04
CA ILE A 52 2.22 -8.53 -11.15
C ILE A 52 3.19 -8.46 -12.33
N ALA A 53 4.03 -9.48 -12.46
CA ALA A 53 5.06 -9.52 -13.49
C ALA A 53 4.45 -9.84 -14.86
N ALA A 54 4.83 -9.08 -15.89
CA ALA A 54 4.55 -9.44 -17.27
C ALA A 54 5.72 -10.29 -17.79
N LEU A 55 5.46 -11.58 -17.99
CA LEU A 55 6.43 -12.53 -18.50
C LEU A 55 6.26 -12.72 -20.02
N PRO A 56 7.33 -13.11 -20.74
CA PRO A 56 7.24 -13.44 -22.15
C PRO A 56 6.18 -14.51 -22.44
N ALA A 57 5.64 -14.49 -23.66
CA ALA A 57 4.73 -15.55 -24.12
C ALA A 57 5.38 -16.94 -23.96
N PRO A 58 4.63 -17.96 -23.51
CA PRO A 58 3.17 -17.99 -23.32
C PRO A 58 2.70 -17.62 -21.90
N HIS A 59 3.60 -17.21 -20.99
CA HIS A 59 3.30 -17.15 -19.55
C HIS A 59 2.37 -15.99 -19.15
N GLY A 60 2.41 -14.86 -19.86
CA GLY A 60 1.53 -13.72 -19.60
C GLY A 60 1.79 -13.06 -18.25
N ARG A 61 0.73 -12.59 -17.57
CA ARG A 61 0.83 -11.91 -16.28
C ARG A 61 0.76 -12.90 -15.12
N MET A 62 1.73 -12.83 -14.21
CA MET A 62 1.78 -13.67 -13.02
C MET A 62 1.87 -12.81 -11.75
N VAL A 63 1.09 -13.17 -10.73
CA VAL A 63 1.23 -12.59 -9.39
C VAL A 63 2.46 -13.19 -8.75
N MET A 64 3.53 -12.40 -8.62
CA MET A 64 4.80 -12.83 -8.01
C MET A 64 4.88 -12.42 -6.54
N TRP A 65 4.24 -11.31 -6.17
CA TRP A 65 4.15 -10.84 -4.80
C TRP A 65 2.78 -10.20 -4.57
N SER A 66 1.95 -10.82 -3.74
CA SER A 66 0.59 -10.34 -3.45
C SER A 66 0.63 -9.13 -2.50
N HIS A 67 1.02 -9.33 -1.25
CA HIS A 67 1.02 -8.27 -0.24
C HIS A 67 2.11 -8.53 0.80
N VAL A 68 2.26 -7.58 1.71
CA VAL A 68 3.07 -7.70 2.91
C VAL A 68 2.18 -7.43 4.12
N SER A 69 2.41 -8.20 5.20
CA SER A 69 1.87 -7.89 6.52
C SER A 69 2.90 -7.07 7.27
N GLU A 70 2.49 -5.92 7.77
CA GLU A 70 3.40 -4.89 8.30
C GLU A 70 3.11 -4.67 9.78
N PHE A 71 4.14 -4.84 10.61
CA PHE A 71 4.02 -4.70 12.06
C PHE A 71 5.10 -3.76 12.58
N LEU A 72 4.68 -2.74 13.34
CA LEU A 72 5.56 -1.92 14.16
C LEU A 72 5.58 -2.49 15.57
N ARG A 73 6.77 -2.78 16.09
CA ARG A 73 6.98 -3.31 17.44
C ARG A 73 7.62 -2.24 18.32
N PHE A 74 7.00 -2.00 19.46
CA PHE A 74 7.44 -1.06 20.48
C PHE A 74 7.86 -1.80 21.75
N ALA A 75 8.21 -1.06 22.81
CA ALA A 75 8.48 -1.64 24.13
C ALA A 75 7.26 -2.40 24.69
N ASP A 76 7.49 -3.26 25.68
CA ASP A 76 6.46 -4.00 26.41
C ASP A 76 5.57 -4.92 25.54
N ASP A 77 6.15 -5.50 24.49
CA ASP A 77 5.49 -6.41 23.50
C ASP A 77 4.30 -5.77 22.76
N ASP A 78 4.31 -4.44 22.69
CA ASP A 78 3.25 -3.69 22.05
C ASP A 78 3.46 -3.65 20.53
N VAL A 79 2.48 -4.17 19.78
CA VAL A 79 2.58 -4.38 18.32
C VAL A 79 1.40 -3.71 17.61
N VAL A 80 1.71 -2.85 16.66
CA VAL A 80 0.75 -2.18 15.79
C VAL A 80 0.83 -2.78 14.39
N SER A 81 -0.29 -3.26 13.85
CA SER A 81 -0.39 -3.67 12.45
C SER A 81 -0.78 -2.50 11.55
N LEU A 82 -0.04 -2.31 10.46
CA LEU A 82 -0.29 -1.31 9.42
C LEU A 82 -0.94 -1.91 8.16
N GLY A 83 -1.16 -3.22 8.14
CA GLY A 83 -1.80 -3.92 7.02
C GLY A 83 -3.32 -4.00 7.15
N ALA A 84 -3.95 -4.45 6.07
CA ALA A 84 -5.30 -5.00 6.12
C ALA A 84 -5.19 -6.51 6.36
N GLU A 85 -5.55 -6.95 7.56
CA GLU A 85 -5.43 -8.36 7.96
C GLU A 85 -6.81 -9.01 8.04
N GLU A 86 -6.92 -10.20 7.46
CA GLU A 86 -8.05 -11.08 7.71
C GLU A 86 -7.74 -11.92 8.94
N ARG A 87 -8.47 -11.69 10.04
CA ARG A 87 -8.30 -12.49 11.26
C ARG A 87 -9.06 -13.80 11.16
N ALA A 88 -8.70 -14.76 12.01
CA ALA A 88 -9.43 -16.01 12.17
C ALA A 88 -10.94 -15.71 12.37
N GLY A 89 -11.78 -16.17 11.43
CA GLY A 89 -13.20 -15.83 11.35
C GLY A 89 -13.61 -15.01 10.12
N GLY A 90 -12.67 -14.63 9.26
CA GLY A 90 -12.95 -13.99 7.96
C GLY A 90 -13.30 -12.51 8.05
N GLN A 91 -13.17 -11.89 9.22
CA GLN A 91 -13.40 -10.46 9.39
C GLN A 91 -12.15 -9.69 8.98
N LEU A 92 -12.30 -8.78 8.03
CA LEU A 92 -11.25 -7.88 7.61
C LEU A 92 -11.05 -6.79 8.65
N HIS A 93 -9.87 -6.72 9.24
CA HIS A 93 -9.46 -5.68 10.16
C HIS A 93 -8.60 -4.64 9.45
N LEU A 94 -9.08 -3.39 9.46
CA LEU A 94 -8.41 -2.22 8.90
C LEU A 94 -7.75 -1.39 9.99
N GLY A 95 -6.90 -2.01 10.80
CA GLY A 95 -6.23 -1.34 11.93
C GLY A 95 -5.38 -0.15 11.50
N ALA A 96 -4.79 -0.23 10.30
CA ALA A 96 -4.04 0.85 9.67
C ALA A 96 -4.83 2.16 9.55
N ALA A 97 -6.16 2.10 9.45
CA ALA A 97 -7.02 3.28 9.35
C ALA A 97 -6.94 4.19 10.58
N ASP A 98 -6.54 3.66 11.74
CA ASP A 98 -6.44 4.42 12.98
C ASP A 98 -5.13 5.24 13.06
N TYR A 99 -4.16 4.89 12.22
CA TYR A 99 -2.82 5.46 12.17
C TYR A 99 -2.52 6.20 10.87
N LEU A 100 -3.27 5.93 9.79
CA LEU A 100 -3.12 6.65 8.53
C LEU A 100 -3.40 8.13 8.77
N HIS A 101 -2.48 8.99 8.34
CA HIS A 101 -2.65 10.44 8.39
C HIS A 101 -2.90 11.01 6.99
N GLU A 102 -2.20 10.48 5.98
CA GLU A 102 -2.36 10.90 4.59
C GLU A 102 -2.06 9.74 3.65
N PHE A 103 -2.86 9.61 2.59
CA PHE A 103 -2.46 8.92 1.37
C PHE A 103 -2.32 9.93 0.24
N ARG A 104 -1.29 9.82 -0.58
CA ARG A 104 -1.12 10.68 -1.76
C ARG A 104 -0.45 9.96 -2.91
N LEU A 105 -0.68 10.48 -4.11
CA LEU A 105 0.08 10.12 -5.30
C LEU A 105 1.06 11.24 -5.64
N GLU A 106 2.36 10.96 -5.54
CA GLU A 106 3.43 11.85 -6.00
C GLU A 106 3.88 11.39 -7.39
N ASN A 107 3.55 12.17 -8.43
CA ASN A 107 3.77 11.79 -9.83
C ASN A 107 3.17 10.40 -10.18
N GLY A 108 2.05 10.06 -9.55
CA GLY A 108 1.39 8.75 -9.71
C GLY A 108 1.93 7.63 -8.82
N LEU A 109 3.00 7.88 -8.06
CA LEU A 109 3.55 6.90 -7.11
C LEU A 109 2.84 7.01 -5.76
N PRO A 110 2.32 5.91 -5.21
CA PRO A 110 1.59 5.93 -3.95
C PRO A 110 2.51 6.11 -2.76
N VAL A 111 2.10 7.00 -1.86
CA VAL A 111 2.77 7.34 -0.62
C VAL A 111 1.75 7.33 0.51
N TRP A 112 2.10 6.69 1.61
CA TRP A 112 1.32 6.71 2.86
C TRP A 112 2.16 7.38 3.94
N ILE A 113 1.50 8.20 4.76
CA ILE A 113 2.05 8.72 6.00
C ILE A 113 1.21 8.16 7.14
N TYR A 114 1.86 7.47 8.07
CA TYR A 114 1.26 6.95 9.27
C TYR A 114 1.82 7.70 10.48
N HIS A 115 0.92 8.12 11.36
CA HIS A 115 1.27 8.64 12.68
C HIS A 115 0.95 7.56 13.70
N VAL A 116 1.99 6.97 14.29
CA VAL A 116 1.87 5.86 15.23
C VAL A 116 2.60 6.26 16.50
N ARG A 117 1.85 6.71 17.50
CA ARG A 117 2.41 7.24 18.76
C ARG A 117 3.28 8.47 18.48
N ASP A 118 4.55 8.40 18.82
CA ASP A 118 5.61 9.38 18.61
C ASP A 118 6.36 9.18 17.28
N LEU A 119 6.03 8.15 16.49
CA LEU A 119 6.66 7.84 15.21
C LEU A 119 5.86 8.37 14.02
N ILE A 120 6.55 8.98 13.05
CA ILE A 120 6.00 9.26 11.72
C ILE A 120 6.66 8.33 10.69
N LEU A 121 5.86 7.42 10.13
CA LEU A 121 6.31 6.46 9.12
C LEU A 121 5.79 6.83 7.73
N GLU A 122 6.71 7.02 6.79
CA GLU A 122 6.41 7.08 5.36
C GLU A 122 6.57 5.70 4.72
N LYS A 123 5.58 5.26 3.95
CA LYS A 123 5.63 4.08 3.08
C LYS A 123 5.48 4.52 1.63
N ARG A 124 6.25 3.94 0.72
CA ARG A 124 6.18 4.19 -0.73
C ARG A 124 6.23 2.90 -1.53
N VAL A 125 5.51 2.87 -2.64
CA VAL A 125 5.67 1.83 -3.68
C VAL A 125 6.19 2.48 -4.95
N LEU A 126 7.19 1.87 -5.57
CA LEU A 126 7.64 2.21 -6.91
C LEU A 126 7.98 0.94 -7.69
N MET A 127 7.82 1.00 -9.01
CA MET A 127 8.31 -0.04 -9.90
C MET A 127 9.42 0.53 -10.77
N LEU A 128 10.46 -0.27 -10.99
CA LEU A 128 11.52 0.11 -11.91
C LEU A 128 11.03 0.01 -13.35
N HIS A 129 11.35 1.03 -14.15
CA HIS A 129 11.00 1.05 -15.55
C HIS A 129 11.69 -0.10 -16.31
N LEU A 130 10.93 -0.80 -17.14
CA LEU A 130 11.34 -1.95 -17.94
C LEU A 130 11.89 -3.14 -17.13
N GLN A 131 11.48 -3.27 -15.86
CA GLN A 131 11.85 -4.40 -15.02
C GLN A 131 10.65 -4.92 -14.23
N ASN A 132 10.56 -6.25 -14.07
CA ASN A 132 9.61 -6.87 -13.15
C ASN A 132 10.14 -6.78 -11.70
N THR A 133 10.34 -5.55 -11.23
CA THR A 133 10.91 -5.23 -9.92
C THR A 133 10.07 -4.15 -9.25
N VAL A 134 9.61 -4.42 -8.03
CA VAL A 134 8.95 -3.46 -7.15
C VAL A 134 9.87 -3.14 -5.98
N HIS A 135 9.94 -1.87 -5.59
CA HIS A 135 10.51 -1.47 -4.31
C HIS A 135 9.39 -1.02 -3.39
N LEU A 136 9.40 -1.58 -2.19
CA LEU A 136 8.60 -1.14 -1.07
C LEU A 136 9.55 -0.45 -0.10
N ILE A 137 9.36 0.85 0.11
CA ILE A 137 10.28 1.69 0.87
C ILE A 137 9.57 2.18 2.11
N TYR A 138 10.24 2.04 3.25
CA TYR A 138 9.82 2.60 4.53
C TYR A 138 10.85 3.61 5.00
N ARG A 139 10.39 4.75 5.49
CA ARG A 139 11.24 5.78 6.07
C ARG A 139 10.60 6.29 7.35
N ILE A 140 11.37 6.29 8.43
CA ILE A 140 11.02 7.03 9.65
C ILE A 140 11.37 8.50 9.40
N LEU A 141 10.39 9.38 9.52
CA LEU A 141 10.58 10.82 9.35
C LEU A 141 10.91 11.51 10.68
N GLU A 142 10.27 11.04 11.74
CA GLU A 142 10.44 11.43 13.14
C GLU A 142 10.25 10.20 14.03
#